data_AF-A0A7X7K0A6-F1
#
_entry.id   AF-A0A7X7K0A6-F1
#
_cell.length_a   1.000
_cell.length_b   1.000
_cell.length_c   1.000
_cell.angle_alpha   90.00
_cell.angle_beta   90.00
_cell.angle_gamma   90.00
#
_symmetry.space_group_name_H-M   'P 1'
#
loop_
_entity.id
_entity.type
_entity.pdbx_description
1 polymer ?
#
loop_
_entity_poly.entity_id
_entity_poly.type
_entity_poly.pdbx_seq_one_letter_code
_entity_poly.pdbx_strand_id
1 'polypeptide(L)' 'MSSSSTELEGDDISRPSENACPLCKGLGFVRTEVPLDHPDFGKLIPCACRMAQLAERRVAALRSVSDMDSLARMT' A
#
# COMPACT_ATOMS: atom_id res chain seq x y z
N MET A 1 -44.65 4.46 27.85
CA MET A 1 -45.06 4.34 26.43
C MET A 1 -44.08 5.20 25.66
N SER A 2 -43.01 4.58 25.18
CA SER A 2 -42.69 4.45 23.74
C SER A 2 -42.58 5.85 23.10
N SER A 3 -41.40 6.30 22.68
CA SER A 3 -40.66 5.65 21.59
C SER A 3 -39.16 5.97 21.65
N SER A 4 -38.34 4.91 21.55
CA SER A 4 -36.93 5.01 21.18
C SER A 4 -36.83 5.48 19.72
N SER A 5 -36.27 6.65 19.50
CA SER A 5 -35.78 7.04 18.18
C SER A 5 -34.38 6.46 18.03
N THR A 6 -34.27 5.26 17.45
CA THR A 6 -33.01 4.80 16.88
C THR A 6 -32.85 5.47 15.52
N GLU A 7 -32.18 6.61 15.49
CA GLU A 7 -31.60 7.14 14.26
C GLU A 7 -30.36 6.29 13.97
N LEU A 8 -30.51 5.31 13.08
CA LEU A 8 -29.37 4.62 12.48
C LEU A 8 -28.81 5.57 11.43
N GLU A 9 -27.77 6.29 11.85
CA GLU A 9 -27.02 7.22 11.03
C GLU A 9 -26.44 6.52 9.80
N GLY A 10 -26.47 7.27 8.70
CA GLY A 10 -26.18 6.82 7.35
C GLY A 10 -24.77 6.26 7.17
N ASP A 11 -24.72 5.31 6.24
CA ASP A 11 -23.55 4.83 5.51
C ASP A 11 -22.47 5.93 5.35
N ASP A 12 -21.37 5.79 6.10
CA ASP A 12 -20.16 6.62 6.01
C ASP A 12 -19.43 6.29 4.69
N ILE A 13 -19.98 6.76 3.58
CA ILE A 13 -19.34 6.64 2.27
C ILE A 13 -18.49 7.89 2.04
N SER A 14 -17.19 7.69 2.18
CA SER A 14 -16.12 8.40 1.47
C SER A 14 -15.86 9.86 1.88
N ARG A 15 -15.43 10.08 3.13
CA ARG A 15 -14.40 11.10 3.34
C ARG A 15 -13.08 10.51 2.83
N PRO A 16 -12.39 11.10 1.84
CA PRO A 16 -11.03 10.70 1.53
C PRO A 16 -10.24 10.92 2.82
N SER A 17 -9.78 9.85 3.46
CA SER A 17 -8.92 9.99 4.61
C SER A 17 -7.73 10.84 4.16
N GLU A 18 -7.51 11.96 4.83
CA GLU A 18 -6.52 12.99 4.44
C GLU A 18 -5.07 12.45 4.40
N ASN A 19 -4.89 11.21 4.84
CA ASN A 19 -3.65 10.45 4.88
C ASN A 19 -3.55 9.33 3.83
N ALA A 20 -4.57 9.12 2.99
CA ALA A 20 -4.53 8.10 1.95
C ALA A 20 -3.81 8.61 0.70
N CYS A 21 -2.94 7.78 0.12
CA CYS A 21 -2.27 8.11 -1.13
C CYS A 21 -3.29 8.42 -2.24
N PRO A 22 -3.19 9.55 -2.97
CA PRO A 22 -4.19 9.94 -3.96
C PRO A 22 -4.31 8.97 -5.14
N LEU A 23 -3.27 8.17 -5.39
CA LEU A 23 -3.23 7.21 -6.49
C LEU A 23 -3.98 5.91 -6.17
N CYS A 24 -3.74 5.32 -5.00
CA CYS A 24 -4.31 4.02 -4.62
C CYS A 24 -5.37 4.12 -3.52
N LYS A 25 -5.61 5.32 -2.97
CA LYS A 25 -6.57 5.57 -1.89
C LYS A 25 -6.38 4.65 -0.67
N GLY A 26 -5.13 4.29 -0.39
CA GLY A 26 -4.77 3.37 0.70
C GLY A 26 -4.73 1.89 0.32
N LEU A 27 -5.11 1.49 -0.90
CA LEU A 27 -5.09 0.09 -1.35
C LEU A 27 -3.66 -0.43 -1.63
N GLY A 28 -2.72 0.46 -1.96
CA GLY A 28 -1.33 0.13 -2.26
C GLY A 28 -1.08 -0.51 -3.63
N PHE A 29 -2.12 -0.76 -4.42
CA PHE A 29 -2.07 -1.23 -5.81
C PHE A 29 -2.98 -0.38 -6.68
N VAL A 30 -2.63 -0.28 -7.97
CA VAL A 30 -3.40 0.46 -8.99
C VAL A 30 -3.48 -0.37 -10.26
N ARG A 31 -4.52 -0.13 -11.07
CA ARG A 31 -4.59 -0.62 -12.45
C ARG A 31 -4.18 0.50 -13.39
N THR A 32 -3.41 0.17 -14.40
CA THR A 32 -3.07 1.10 -15.46
C THR A 32 -4.11 1.03 -16.57
N GLU A 33 -4.54 2.19 -17.04
CA GLU A 33 -5.34 2.31 -18.25
C GLU A 33 -4.41 2.18 -19.45
N VAL A 34 -4.19 0.94 -19.87
CA VAL A 34 -3.41 0.60 -21.07
C VAL A 34 -4.34 -0.02 -22.12
N PRO A 35 -3.97 0.02 -23.41
CA PRO A 35 -4.72 -0.68 -24.46
C PRO A 35 -4.79 -2.20 -24.20
N LEU A 36 -5.75 -2.86 -24.86
CA LEU A 36 -5.98 -4.30 -24.75
C LEU A 36 -4.78 -5.16 -25.15
N ASP A 37 -3.94 -4.66 -26.08
CA ASP A 37 -2.73 -5.34 -26.55
C ASP A 37 -1.53 -5.20 -25.60
N HIS A 38 -1.67 -4.50 -24.46
CA HIS A 38 -0.58 -4.30 -23.52
C HIS A 38 -0.49 -5.47 -22.51
N PRO A 39 0.71 -5.99 -22.20
CA PRO A 39 0.87 -7.09 -21.26
C PRO A 39 0.40 -6.77 -19.84
N ASP A 40 0.27 -5.49 -19.49
CA ASP A 40 -0.21 -5.06 -18.17
C ASP A 40 -1.71 -4.77 -18.12
N PHE A 41 -2.43 -4.97 -19.23
CA PHE A 41 -3.88 -4.83 -19.25
C PHE A 41 -4.53 -5.75 -18.21
N GLY A 42 -5.34 -5.17 -17.32
CA GLY A 42 -6.05 -5.88 -16.25
C GLY A 42 -5.18 -6.30 -15.05
N LYS A 43 -3.86 -6.09 -15.08
CA LYS A 43 -2.97 -6.42 -13.97
C LYS A 43 -3.02 -5.36 -12.87
N LEU A 44 -2.92 -5.81 -11.61
CA LEU A 44 -2.71 -4.92 -10.47
C LEU A 44 -1.22 -4.71 -10.28
N ILE A 45 -0.77 -3.47 -10.41
CA ILE A 45 0.62 -3.08 -10.20
C ILE A 45 0.76 -2.34 -8.86
N PRO A 46 1.91 -2.44 -8.18
CA PRO A 46 2.14 -1.72 -6.94
C PRO A 46 2.10 -0.20 -7.17
N CYS A 47 1.44 0.51 -6.27
CA CYS A 47 1.40 1.97 -6.31
C CYS A 47 2.80 2.56 -6.04
N ALA A 48 3.09 3.73 -6.62
CA ALA A 48 4.33 4.45 -6.38
C ALA A 48 4.60 4.71 -4.88
N CYS A 49 3.55 4.92 -4.07
CA CYS A 49 3.69 5.09 -2.62
C CYS A 49 4.29 3.84 -1.93
N ARG A 50 4.07 2.66 -2.50
CA ARG A 50 4.61 1.40 -1.99
C ARG A 50 6.03 1.14 -2.47
N MET A 51 6.42 1.70 -3.62
CA MET A 51 7.75 1.52 -4.20
C MET A 51 8.84 2.16 -3.34
N ALA A 52 8.59 3.35 -2.78
CA ALA A 52 9.52 4.00 -1.84
C ALA A 52 9.77 3.12 -0.61
N GLN A 53 8.70 2.59 -0.01
CA GLN A 53 8.78 1.68 1.13
C GLN A 53 9.51 0.37 0.79
N LEU A 54 9.33 -0.14 -0.44
CA LEU A 54 10.05 -1.34 -0.90
C LEU A 54 11.56 -1.09 -1.07
N ALA A 55 11.94 0.08 -1.57
CA ALA A 55 13.35 0.44 -1.76
C ALA A 55 14.08 0.51 -0.41
N GLU A 56 13.48 1.16 0.58
CA GLU A 56 14.03 1.23 1.94
C GLU A 56 14.18 -0.16 2.56
N ARG A 57 13.16 -1.03 2.42
CA ARG A 57 13.24 -2.42 2.91
C ARG A 57 14.34 -3.22 2.23
N ARG A 58 14.57 -3.03 0.92
CA ARG A 58 15.67 -3.68 0.19
C ARG A 58 17.03 -3.26 0.74
N VAL A 59 17.23 -1.96 0.97
CA VAL A 59 18.49 -1.44 1.52
C VAL A 59 18.70 -1.97 2.95
N ALA A 60 17.66 -1.99 3.79
CA ALA A 60 17.73 -2.53 5.14
C ALA A 60 18.10 -4.03 5.13
N ALA A 61 17.49 -4.82 4.25
CA ALA A 61 17.80 -6.25 4.11
C ALA A 61 19.24 -6.50 3.64
N LEU A 62 19.76 -5.69 2.71
CA LEU A 62 21.15 -5.78 2.27
C LEU A 62 22.13 -5.45 3.41
N ARG A 63 21.84 -4.42 4.21
CA ARG A 63 22.66 -4.06 5.37
C ARG A 63 22.72 -5.19 6.40
N SER A 64 21.57 -5.78 6.74
CA SER A 64 21.54 -6.88 7.72
C SER A 64 22.35 -8.10 7.27
N VAL A 65 22.36 -8.40 5.97
CA VAL A 65 23.18 -9.50 5.43
C VAL A 65 24.67 -9.17 5.50
N SER A 66 25.06 -7.95 5.12
CA SER A 66 26.46 -7.48 5.19
C SER A 66 26.99 -7.45 6.62
N ASP A 67 26.17 -7.06 7.59
CA ASP A 67 26.55 -7.03 9.01
C ASP A 67 26.84 -8.45 9.53
N MET A 68 26.02 -9.44 9.16
CA MET A 68 26.28 -10.83 9.53
C MET A 68 27.52 -11.40 8.85
N ASP A 69 27.77 -11.06 7.58
CA ASP A 69 28.98 -11.46 6.85
C ASP A 69 30.25 -10.86 7.49
N SER A 70 30.17 -9.63 8.02
CA SER A 70 31.28 -9.00 8.74
C SER A 70 31.61 -9.69 10.07
N LEU A 71 30.60 -10.12 10.81
CA LEU A 71 30.76 -10.88 12.06
C LEU A 71 31.31 -12.28 11.80
N ALA A 72 30.84 -12.95 10.75
CA ALA A 72 31.32 -14.27 10.35
C ALA A 72 32.81 -14.29 9.96
N ARG A 73 33.36 -13.17 9.47
CA ARG A 73 34.80 -13.04 9.18
C ARG A 73 35.68 -12.82 10.43
N MET A 74 35.09 -12.54 11.60
CA MET A 74 35.82 -12.33 12.85
C MET A 74 35.86 -13.56 13.77
N THR A 75 35.18 -14.64 13.41
CA THR A 75 35.13 -15.92 14.17
C THR A 75 35.83 -17.04 13.41
#